data_AF-A0A4S4E4M4-F1
#
_entry.id   AF-A0A4S4E4M4-F1
#
_cell.length_a   1.000
_cell.length_b   1.000
_cell.length_c   1.000
_cell.angle_alpha   90.00
_cell.angle_beta   90.00
_cell.angle_gamma   90.00
#
_symmetry.space_group_name_H-M   'P 1'
#
loop_
_entity.id
_entity.type
_entity.pdbx_description
1 polymer ?
#
loop_
_entity_poly.entity_id
_entity_poly.type
_entity_poly.pdbx_seq_one_letter_code
_entity_poly.pdbx_strand_id
1 'polypeptide(L)'
;MGMKNLSIMFLILAIAVMVFYNPSPIAFGPKQVLQKLCENPQFHFYFHDKISGKSPSAMRGAQSDITDKSPTFFVMLNAMDDPLTSWPTQIQRLWAGPKGFTSRQMSTVGGSGVFQLARGSAKAKTHWLDTTTVDAIVEYDVMAIHY
;
A
#
# COMPACT_ATOMS: atom_id res chain seq x y z
N MET A 1 44.43 5.14 -43.77
CA MET A 1 43.03 5.26 -43.28
C MET A 1 42.80 6.72 -42.90
N GLY A 2 41.96 7.46 -43.63
CA GLY A 2 41.79 8.90 -43.39
C GLY A 2 41.13 9.18 -42.04
N MET A 3 41.48 10.30 -41.40
CA MET A 3 40.98 10.68 -40.06
C MET A 3 39.43 10.64 -39.92
N LYS A 4 38.71 10.83 -41.03
CA LYS A 4 37.24 10.72 -41.10
C LYS A 4 36.74 9.30 -40.80
N ASN A 5 37.44 8.27 -41.27
CA ASN A 5 37.06 6.86 -41.04
C ASN A 5 37.35 6.45 -39.60
N LEU A 6 38.40 7.02 -38.98
CA LEU A 6 38.74 6.77 -37.58
C LEU A 6 37.69 7.37 -36.63
N SER A 7 37.20 8.58 -36.91
CA SER A 7 36.13 9.23 -36.14
C SER A 7 34.82 8.45 -36.20
N ILE A 8 34.46 7.90 -37.36
CA ILE A 8 33.26 7.08 -37.53
C ILE A 8 33.37 5.79 -36.69
N MET A 9 34.56 5.17 -36.58
CA MET A 9 34.74 3.98 -35.75
C MET A 9 34.56 4.26 -34.26
N PHE A 10 35.07 5.39 -33.76
CA PHE A 10 34.84 5.79 -32.37
C PHE A 10 33.36 6.07 -32.07
N LEU A 11 32.62 6.65 -33.02
CA LEU A 11 31.19 6.89 -32.88
C LEU A 11 30.40 5.58 -32.80
N ILE A 12 30.70 4.62 -33.68
CA ILE A 12 30.07 3.29 -33.69
C ILE A 12 30.36 2.54 -32.39
N LEU A 13 31.61 2.62 -31.90
CA LEU A 13 31.99 1.99 -30.63
C LEU A 13 31.24 2.60 -29.44
N ALA A 14 31.10 3.94 -29.39
CA ALA A 14 30.35 4.61 -28.34
C ALA A 14 28.86 4.23 -28.33
N ILE A 15 28.25 4.13 -29.52
CA ILE A 15 26.84 3.70 -29.66
C ILE A 15 26.70 2.23 -29.24
N ALA A 16 27.62 1.35 -29.66
CA ALA A 16 27.61 -0.05 -29.25
C ALA A 16 27.72 -0.19 -27.73
N VAL A 17 28.65 0.55 -27.09
CA VAL A 17 28.76 0.57 -25.62
C VAL A 17 27.46 1.03 -24.98
N MET A 18 26.81 2.09 -25.47
CA MET A 18 25.52 2.55 -24.92
C MET A 18 24.38 1.53 -25.09
N VAL A 19 24.33 0.80 -26.21
CA VAL A 19 23.30 -0.23 -26.46
C VAL A 19 23.50 -1.47 -25.58
N PHE A 20 24.74 -1.88 -25.33
CA PHE A 20 25.06 -3.01 -24.45
C PHE A 20 25.10 -2.62 -22.97
N TYR A 21 25.21 -1.33 -22.65
CA TYR A 21 25.00 -0.78 -21.31
C TYR A 21 23.52 -0.48 -21.05
N ASN A 22 22.62 -1.35 -21.50
CA ASN A 22 21.29 -1.43 -20.93
C ASN A 22 21.41 -2.36 -19.72
N PRO A 23 21.56 -1.85 -18.48
CA PRO A 23 21.45 -2.72 -17.33
C PRO A 23 20.06 -3.36 -17.43
N SER A 24 20.03 -4.69 -17.58
CA SER A 24 18.83 -5.47 -17.34
C SER A 24 18.15 -4.95 -16.07
N PRO A 25 16.81 -4.85 -16.01
CA PRO A 25 16.13 -4.43 -14.78
C PRO A 25 16.67 -5.30 -13.65
N ILE A 26 17.40 -4.67 -12.74
CA ILE A 26 18.14 -5.35 -11.69
C ILE A 26 17.09 -6.13 -10.91
N ALA A 27 17.15 -7.46 -11.00
CA ALA A 27 16.43 -8.31 -10.07
C ALA A 27 17.05 -8.02 -8.70
N PHE A 28 16.37 -7.16 -7.92
CA PHE A 28 16.85 -6.78 -6.60
C PHE A 28 16.98 -8.05 -5.75
N GLY A 29 18.21 -8.36 -5.36
CA GLY A 29 18.46 -9.44 -4.41
C GLY A 29 17.81 -9.10 -3.06
N PRO A 30 17.47 -10.10 -2.22
CA PRO A 30 16.75 -9.88 -0.96
C PRO A 30 17.43 -8.86 -0.04
N LYS A 31 18.77 -8.78 -0.04
CA LYS A 31 19.52 -7.78 0.74
C LYS A 31 19.27 -6.33 0.31
N GLN A 32 19.10 -6.09 -0.99
CA GLN A 32 18.90 -4.74 -1.52
C GLN A 32 17.46 -4.27 -1.27
N VAL A 33 16.48 -5.18 -1.33
CA VAL A 33 15.10 -4.91 -0.91
C VAL A 33 15.05 -4.57 0.58
N LEU A 34 15.72 -5.36 1.43
CA LEU A 34 15.83 -5.09 2.86
C LEU A 34 16.42 -3.71 3.16
N GLN A 35 17.53 -3.37 2.51
CA GLN A 35 18.20 -2.09 2.74
C GLN A 35 17.32 -0.90 2.33
N LYS A 36 16.60 -1.02 1.20
CA LYS A 36 15.68 0.01 0.73
C LYS A 36 14.48 0.20 1.68
N LEU A 37 14.03 -0.86 2.35
CA LEU A 37 12.98 -0.79 3.37
C LEU A 37 13.47 -0.12 4.66
N CYS A 38 14.71 -0.40 5.09
CA CYS A 38 15.31 0.30 6.23
C CYS A 38 15.52 1.80 5.95
N GLU A 39 15.85 2.16 4.71
CA GLU A 39 16.02 3.56 4.27
C GLU A 39 14.68 4.32 4.18
N ASN A 40 13.59 3.64 3.80
CA ASN A 40 12.26 4.23 3.76
C ASN A 40 11.22 3.38 4.51
N PRO A 41 11.09 3.58 5.83
CA PRO A 41 10.16 2.84 6.69
C PRO A 41 8.70 3.31 6.56
N GLN A 42 8.37 4.11 5.55
CA GLN A 42 7.03 4.66 5.35
C GLN A 42 6.27 3.90 4.26
N PHE A 43 5.04 3.50 4.58
CA PHE A 43 4.14 2.76 3.72
C PHE A 43 2.82 3.51 3.61
N HIS A 44 2.26 3.53 2.41
CA HIS A 44 0.98 4.14 2.14
C HIS A 44 0.12 3.17 1.33
N PHE A 45 -1.07 2.86 1.83
CA PHE A 45 -1.99 1.94 1.17
C PHE A 45 -3.43 2.12 1.69
N TYR A 46 -4.35 1.43 1.04
CA TYR A 46 -5.78 1.46 1.33
C TYR A 46 -6.31 0.07 1.63
N PHE A 47 -7.08 -0.05 2.71
CA PHE A 47 -7.91 -1.20 3.05
C PHE A 47 -9.33 -1.01 2.51
N HIS A 48 -9.92 -2.09 2.00
CA HIS A 48 -11.30 -2.10 1.48
C HIS A 48 -12.15 -3.05 2.33
N ASP A 49 -12.76 -2.53 3.39
CA ASP A 49 -13.64 -3.27 4.29
C ASP A 49 -15.01 -3.40 3.63
N LYS A 50 -15.27 -4.58 3.06
CA LYS A 50 -16.48 -4.85 2.29
C LYS A 50 -17.27 -5.98 2.93
N ILE A 51 -18.38 -5.63 3.55
CA ILE A 51 -19.30 -6.59 4.16
C ILE A 51 -20.50 -6.90 3.26
N SER A 52 -20.70 -6.14 2.19
CA SER A 52 -21.84 -6.26 1.28
C SER A 52 -21.52 -6.92 -0.08
N GLY A 53 -22.56 -7.31 -0.81
CA GLY A 53 -22.46 -7.85 -2.18
C GLY A 53 -22.17 -9.35 -2.28
N LYS A 54 -21.87 -9.83 -3.49
CA LYS A 54 -21.68 -11.27 -3.80
C LYS A 54 -20.34 -11.85 -3.34
N SER A 55 -19.37 -10.98 -3.06
CA SER A 55 -18.01 -11.36 -2.66
C SER A 55 -17.55 -10.36 -1.59
N PRO A 56 -18.07 -10.49 -0.36
CA PRO A 56 -17.60 -9.70 0.77
C PRO A 56 -16.17 -10.12 1.13
N SER A 57 -15.35 -9.16 1.54
CA SER A 57 -14.00 -9.39 2.10
C SER A 57 -14.00 -9.41 3.62
N ALA A 58 -15.05 -8.85 4.25
CA ALA A 58 -15.28 -8.93 5.67
C ALA A 58 -16.60 -9.67 5.95
N MET A 59 -16.55 -10.67 6.83
CA MET A 59 -17.69 -11.52 7.17
C MET A 59 -17.96 -11.48 8.67
N ARG A 60 -19.24 -11.37 9.03
CA ARG A 60 -19.69 -11.40 10.42
C ARG A 60 -19.59 -12.81 10.97
N GLY A 61 -18.72 -13.02 11.95
CA GLY A 61 -18.50 -14.31 12.60
C GLY A 61 -19.38 -14.51 13.84
N ALA A 62 -19.64 -13.44 14.59
CA ALA A 62 -20.51 -13.48 15.77
C ALA A 62 -21.18 -12.13 16.03
N GLN A 63 -22.35 -12.17 16.66
CA GLN A 63 -23.11 -11.00 17.07
C GLN A 63 -23.92 -11.27 18.34
N SER A 64 -24.31 -10.21 19.03
CA SER A 64 -25.26 -10.25 20.15
C SER A 64 -26.65 -9.80 19.69
N ASP A 65 -27.70 -10.16 20.45
CA ASP A 65 -29.08 -9.75 20.20
C ASP A 65 -29.30 -8.22 20.25
N ILE A 66 -28.34 -7.48 20.83
CA ILE A 66 -28.35 -6.02 20.90
C ILE A 66 -27.56 -5.35 19.77
N THR A 67 -26.77 -6.11 19.00
CA THR A 67 -25.84 -5.55 18.01
C THR A 67 -26.56 -4.72 16.95
N ASP A 68 -27.63 -5.25 16.35
CA ASP A 68 -28.39 -4.54 15.31
C ASP A 68 -29.23 -3.37 15.84
N LYS A 69 -29.44 -3.31 17.17
CA LYS A 69 -30.14 -2.20 17.84
C LYS A 69 -29.17 -1.07 18.23
N SER A 70 -27.87 -1.34 18.21
CA SER A 70 -26.85 -0.37 18.59
C SER A 70 -26.45 0.48 17.39
N PRO A 71 -26.38 1.82 17.53
CA PRO A 71 -25.96 2.70 16.43
C PRO A 71 -24.48 2.52 16.03
N THR A 72 -23.69 1.81 16.85
CA THR A 72 -22.27 1.53 16.61
C THR A 72 -21.98 0.07 16.30
N PHE A 73 -23.03 -0.76 16.19
CA PHE A 73 -22.89 -2.22 16.03
C PHE A 73 -22.05 -2.85 17.15
N PHE A 74 -22.22 -2.34 18.39
CA PHE A 74 -21.49 -2.83 19.55
C PHE A 74 -21.63 -4.36 19.70
N VAL A 75 -20.52 -5.04 20.05
CA VAL A 75 -20.37 -6.51 20.14
C VAL A 75 -20.46 -7.25 18.78
N MET A 76 -20.33 -6.56 17.65
CA MET A 76 -20.14 -7.23 16.36
C MET A 76 -18.69 -7.72 16.22
N LEU A 77 -18.50 -8.98 15.83
CA LEU A 77 -17.20 -9.56 15.50
C LEU A 77 -17.15 -9.95 14.03
N ASN A 78 -16.24 -9.33 13.28
CA ASN A 78 -16.00 -9.62 11.87
C ASN A 78 -14.63 -10.27 11.69
N ALA A 79 -14.56 -11.27 10.83
CA ALA A 79 -13.31 -11.73 10.21
C ALA A 79 -13.11 -10.96 8.91
N MET A 80 -11.89 -10.49 8.66
CA MET A 80 -11.56 -9.64 7.50
C MET A 80 -10.43 -10.28 6.70
N ASP A 81 -10.62 -10.37 5.39
CA ASP A 81 -9.64 -10.73 4.36
C ASP A 81 -9.64 -9.63 3.28
N ASP A 82 -9.40 -8.40 3.73
CA ASP A 82 -9.53 -7.20 2.92
C ASP A 82 -8.30 -6.97 2.03
N PRO A 83 -8.49 -6.59 0.76
CA PRO A 83 -7.38 -6.33 -0.14
C PRO A 83 -6.65 -5.03 0.27
N LEU A 84 -5.31 -5.06 0.09
CA LEU A 84 -4.43 -3.90 0.23
C LEU A 84 -4.04 -3.35 -1.13
N THR A 85 -4.22 -2.04 -1.33
CA THR A 85 -3.95 -1.40 -2.64
C THR A 85 -3.15 -0.10 -2.51
N SER A 86 -2.32 0.20 -3.51
CA SER A 86 -1.38 1.35 -3.52
C SER A 86 -1.92 2.60 -4.24
N TRP A 87 -3.23 2.82 -4.24
CA TRP A 87 -3.95 3.79 -5.08
C TRP A 87 -3.16 5.09 -5.38
N PRO A 88 -2.97 5.52 -6.66
CA PRO A 88 -3.89 6.53 -7.24
C PRO A 88 -3.94 6.67 -8.79
N THR A 89 -5.13 6.75 -9.41
CA THR A 89 -5.51 7.72 -10.48
C THR A 89 -6.93 7.45 -11.01
N GLN A 90 -7.69 8.52 -11.30
CA GLN A 90 -8.98 8.62 -12.01
C GLN A 90 -10.23 8.99 -11.18
N ILE A 91 -10.28 8.76 -9.86
CA ILE A 91 -11.50 9.08 -9.07
C ILE A 91 -11.35 10.16 -8.00
N GLN A 92 -10.14 10.66 -7.76
CA GLN A 92 -9.90 11.81 -6.87
C GLN A 92 -10.63 13.10 -7.31
N ARG A 93 -11.04 13.22 -8.59
CA ARG A 93 -11.81 14.39 -9.07
C ARG A 93 -13.32 14.32 -8.80
N LEU A 94 -13.86 13.14 -8.47
CA LEU A 94 -15.32 12.95 -8.35
C LEU A 94 -15.80 12.82 -6.90
N TRP A 95 -14.93 12.49 -5.94
CA TRP A 95 -15.36 12.14 -4.60
C TRP A 95 -14.57 12.84 -3.49
N ALA A 96 -14.53 14.17 -3.54
CA ALA A 96 -14.36 14.94 -2.30
C ALA A 96 -15.58 14.68 -1.38
N GLY A 97 -15.62 13.48 -0.80
CA GLY A 97 -16.60 13.07 0.20
C GLY A 97 -16.42 13.87 1.49
N PRO A 98 -17.41 13.84 2.39
CA PRO A 98 -17.58 14.84 3.43
C PRO A 98 -16.35 14.94 4.36
N LYS A 99 -15.89 16.16 4.59
CA LYS A 99 -14.99 16.53 5.69
C LYS A 99 -15.65 16.14 7.01
N GLY A 100 -15.29 14.98 7.57
CA GLY A 100 -15.85 14.54 8.86
C GLY A 100 -15.09 13.42 9.57
N PHE A 101 -14.25 12.64 8.87
CA PHE A 101 -13.52 11.55 9.52
C PHE A 101 -12.23 12.04 10.17
N THR A 102 -12.16 11.89 11.49
CA THR A 102 -10.94 12.09 12.26
C THR A 102 -9.97 10.94 12.02
N SER A 103 -8.67 11.23 12.03
CA SER A 103 -7.65 10.19 11.90
C SER A 103 -7.47 9.45 13.22
N ARG A 104 -7.28 8.13 13.13
CA ARG A 104 -6.99 7.25 14.27
C ARG A 104 -5.51 6.86 14.21
N GLN A 105 -4.83 6.82 15.35
CA GLN A 105 -3.44 6.35 15.42
C GLN A 105 -3.39 5.01 16.15
N MET A 106 -2.68 4.06 15.57
CA MET A 106 -2.48 2.71 16.11
C MET A 106 -0.99 2.42 16.20
N SER A 107 -0.57 1.65 17.20
CA SER A 107 0.83 1.21 17.34
C SER A 107 1.11 -0.01 16.48
N THR A 108 2.25 -0.02 15.80
CA THR A 108 2.80 -1.25 15.22
C THR A 108 3.43 -2.07 16.35
N VAL A 109 2.80 -3.19 16.72
CA VAL A 109 3.18 -4.02 17.87
C VAL A 109 4.28 -5.04 17.57
N GLY A 110 4.61 -5.25 16.29
CA GLY A 110 5.63 -6.19 15.86
C GLY A 110 5.59 -6.40 14.34
N GLY A 111 6.43 -7.31 13.87
CA GLY A 111 6.49 -7.75 12.48
C GLY A 111 7.36 -8.99 12.36
N SER A 112 7.34 -9.61 11.19
CA SER A 112 8.12 -10.82 10.87
C SER A 112 8.84 -10.66 9.53
N GLY A 113 9.80 -11.55 9.26
CA GLY A 113 10.54 -11.53 8.00
C GLY A 113 11.34 -10.25 7.82
N VAL A 114 11.12 -9.53 6.71
CA VAL A 114 11.79 -8.25 6.46
C VAL A 114 11.44 -7.16 7.49
N PHE A 115 10.32 -7.33 8.22
CA PHE A 115 9.84 -6.45 9.27
C PHE A 115 10.08 -7.02 10.68
N GLN A 116 11.07 -7.92 10.84
CA GLN A 116 11.39 -8.51 12.13
C GLN A 116 11.66 -7.41 13.17
N LEU A 117 11.02 -7.50 14.34
CA LEU A 117 11.09 -6.49 15.42
C LEU A 117 10.57 -5.10 15.04
N ALA A 118 9.72 -4.99 14.01
CA ALA A 118 9.18 -3.72 13.58
C ALA A 118 8.42 -2.99 14.70
N ARG A 119 8.65 -1.69 14.82
CA ARG A 119 7.95 -0.78 15.73
C ARG A 119 7.62 0.53 15.05
N GLY A 120 6.55 1.18 15.49
CA GLY A 120 6.15 2.48 14.97
C GLY A 120 4.66 2.71 15.10
N SER A 121 4.07 3.40 14.13
CA SER A 121 2.66 3.77 14.18
C SER A 121 2.00 3.78 12.81
N ALA A 122 0.72 3.46 12.79
CA ALA A 122 -0.17 3.57 11.66
C ALA A 122 -1.19 4.68 11.91
N LYS A 123 -1.32 5.62 10.98
CA LYS A 123 -2.40 6.59 10.94
C LYS A 123 -3.44 6.12 9.95
N ALA A 124 -4.63 5.84 10.44
CA ALA A 124 -5.77 5.43 9.63
C ALA A 124 -6.76 6.57 9.46
N LYS A 125 -7.23 6.78 8.24
CA LYS A 125 -8.24 7.78 7.91
C LYS A 125 -9.29 7.14 7.03
N THR A 126 -10.55 7.19 7.45
CA THR A 126 -11.65 6.75 6.60
C THR A 126 -11.74 7.68 5.40
N HIS A 127 -11.49 7.15 4.21
CA HIS A 127 -11.50 7.89 2.96
C HIS A 127 -12.90 7.85 2.34
N TRP A 128 -13.61 6.74 2.49
CA TRP A 128 -14.98 6.56 2.04
C TRP A 128 -15.73 5.62 2.99
N LEU A 129 -17.03 5.86 3.16
CA LEU A 129 -17.93 5.04 3.96
C LEU A 129 -19.34 5.14 3.35
N ASP A 130 -19.94 4.00 3.04
CA ASP A 130 -21.38 3.89 2.79
C ASP A 130 -22.06 3.45 4.08
N THR A 131 -22.87 4.32 4.68
CA THR A 131 -23.54 4.01 5.95
C THR A 131 -24.72 3.05 5.81
N THR A 132 -25.18 2.77 4.58
CA THR A 132 -26.28 1.84 4.32
C THR A 132 -25.79 0.41 4.33
N THR A 133 -24.69 0.16 3.61
CA THR A 133 -24.05 -1.15 3.51
C THR A 133 -22.98 -1.36 4.56
N VAL A 134 -22.49 -0.27 5.16
CA VAL A 134 -21.34 -0.21 6.08
C VAL A 134 -20.02 -0.64 5.42
N ASP A 135 -19.95 -0.58 4.08
CA ASP A 135 -18.69 -0.76 3.35
C ASP A 135 -17.81 0.50 3.49
N ALA A 136 -16.50 0.31 3.64
CA ALA A 136 -15.56 1.40 3.87
C ALA A 136 -14.24 1.23 3.10
N ILE A 137 -13.64 2.36 2.76
CA ILE A 137 -12.24 2.42 2.32
C ILE A 137 -11.46 3.25 3.33
N VAL A 138 -10.41 2.67 3.89
CA VAL A 138 -9.58 3.30 4.92
C VAL A 138 -8.16 3.45 4.39
N GLU A 139 -7.70 4.69 4.36
CA GLU A 139 -6.34 5.09 4.02
C GLU A 139 -5.43 4.89 5.23
N TYR A 140 -4.26 4.29 5.01
CA TYR A 140 -3.25 4.02 6.03
C TYR A 140 -1.90 4.61 5.63
N ASP A 141 -1.39 5.47 6.49
CA ASP A 141 0.01 5.90 6.51
C ASP A 141 0.72 5.18 7.66
N VAL A 142 1.61 4.26 7.34
CA VAL A 142 2.34 3.46 8.34
C VAL A 142 3.81 3.84 8.34
N MET A 143 4.34 4.13 9.52
CA MET A 143 5.78 4.20 9.75
C MET A 143 6.18 2.97 10.57
N ALA A 144 7.01 2.11 10.02
CA ALA A 144 7.51 0.92 10.70
C ALA A 144 9.03 0.81 10.56
N ILE A 145 9.73 1.03 11.67
CA ILE A 145 11.19 0.91 11.76
C ILE A 145 11.52 -0.53 12.13
N HIS A 146 12.42 -1.17 11.37
CA HIS A 146 12.86 -2.55 11.57
C HIS A 146 14.38 -2.67 11.29
N TYR A 147 14.96 -3.85 11.53
CA TYR A 147 16.41 -4.10 11.47
C TYR A 147 16.76 -5.27 10.55
#